data_AF-A0A6A5KSJ5-F1
#
_entry.id   AF-A0A6A5KSJ5-F1
#
_cell.length_a   1.000
_cell.length_b   1.000
_cell.length_c   1.000
_cell.angle_alpha   90.00
_cell.angle_beta   90.00
_cell.angle_gamma   90.00
#
_symmetry.space_group_name_H-M   'P 1'
#
loop_
_entity.id
_entity.type
_entity.pdbx_description
1 polymer ?
#
loop_
_entity_poly.entity_id
_entity_poly.type
_entity_poly.pdbx_seq_one_letter_code
_entity_poly.pdbx_strand_id
1 'polypeptide(L)'
;MATAPDYKNIPHSHRLPVSHREVQRTFTKLSRQSLISLALQWLSKKNRDFCKPYLLSDRTEDADEEEDEDEIYELAQSYEALQELYKQLGGRKGGRREVLDRILEGDWRKGVSMYQLATAEIQYLLDHPHALRWTAKRLTKIPNARSPVTDMEVTNDSDHLPRFQAQTFMSNLARELTPLMKAHYLIIRIKTSPMTILRVYIHDSPYSNEASLAIDTTRTDSAKAVFFIWPNGSPFVYSSLATLTGQVVGDDGRHLRDIVQQAIPKAFSRPSARYQLTSTNFTTKSLEALLTYRGPGKSNAAAGGWSIFQDHSFSQNALDFITTQKGDGHDKTAAADKTHHTNGGPKPGPGRPPKRPLDDKPSSDEAKRRKDVAAGRFGTSAQPNDGQGLERFEVRIDDPFPSSSSSTTTTDQPPQPDAADASLLDSAQPPTRRGRPSALDRTEQDLEEIRNEDGWTPNVRFTFHGAHVFAGIRQLVEEGIVDGELMPGWMTGEAGVTIGAVKGGRVRSKEGVPGV
;
A
#
# COMPACT_ATOMS: atom_id res chain seq x y z
N MET A 1 -32.35 -24.06 -22.44
CA MET A 1 -31.76 -23.52 -23.69
C MET A 1 -30.29 -23.25 -23.46
N ALA A 2 -29.38 -23.83 -24.26
CA ALA A 2 -27.97 -23.52 -24.17
C ALA A 2 -27.73 -22.09 -24.72
N THR A 3 -27.40 -21.15 -23.83
CA THR A 3 -27.04 -19.78 -24.23
C THR A 3 -25.73 -19.79 -24.99
N ALA A 4 -25.69 -19.15 -26.17
CA ALA A 4 -24.45 -18.99 -26.92
C ALA A 4 -23.41 -18.15 -26.14
N PRO A 5 -22.10 -18.35 -26.37
CA PRO A 5 -21.07 -17.47 -25.82
C PRO A 5 -21.30 -16.02 -26.26
N ASP A 6 -21.32 -15.09 -25.31
CA ASP A 6 -21.48 -13.64 -25.55
C ASP A 6 -20.18 -12.90 -25.21
N TYR A 7 -19.89 -11.78 -25.87
CA TYR A 7 -18.73 -10.92 -25.60
C TYR A 7 -19.02 -9.82 -24.58
N LYS A 8 -20.05 -10.00 -23.74
CA LYS A 8 -20.42 -9.03 -22.70
C LYS A 8 -19.73 -9.31 -21.37
N ASN A 9 -19.36 -8.22 -20.70
CA ASN A 9 -18.94 -8.23 -19.31
C ASN A 9 -20.10 -8.61 -18.39
N ILE A 10 -19.77 -9.00 -17.16
CA ILE A 10 -20.78 -9.37 -16.17
C ILE A 10 -21.46 -8.11 -15.62
N PRO A 11 -22.79 -7.98 -15.75
CA PRO A 11 -23.52 -6.83 -15.26
C PRO A 11 -23.63 -6.83 -13.73
N HIS A 12 -23.89 -5.65 -13.17
CA HIS A 12 -24.08 -5.43 -11.73
C HIS A 12 -25.22 -6.24 -11.12
N SER A 13 -26.27 -6.51 -11.90
CA SER A 13 -27.49 -7.19 -11.46
C SER A 13 -27.33 -8.70 -11.30
N HIS A 14 -26.31 -9.32 -11.90
CA HIS A 14 -26.12 -10.77 -11.81
C HIS A 14 -25.87 -11.19 -10.37
N ARG A 15 -26.52 -12.27 -9.94
CA ARG A 15 -26.48 -12.75 -8.56
C ARG A 15 -25.62 -13.98 -8.38
N LEU A 16 -24.96 -14.03 -7.24
CA LEU A 16 -24.34 -15.23 -6.69
C LEU A 16 -25.25 -15.82 -5.62
N PRO A 17 -25.37 -17.15 -5.54
CA PRO A 17 -26.08 -17.81 -4.45
C PRO A 17 -25.51 -17.39 -3.09
N VAL A 18 -26.37 -17.34 -2.08
CA VAL A 18 -25.96 -17.03 -0.69
C VAL A 18 -24.91 -18.02 -0.18
N SER A 19 -25.00 -19.29 -0.60
CA SER A 19 -24.04 -20.36 -0.27
C SER A 19 -22.68 -20.23 -0.95
N HIS A 20 -22.53 -19.32 -1.93
CA HIS A 20 -21.28 -19.17 -2.67
C HIS A 20 -20.13 -18.75 -1.72
N ARG A 21 -18.98 -19.41 -1.84
CA ARG A 21 -17.83 -19.26 -0.92
C ARG A 21 -17.42 -17.80 -0.71
N GLU A 22 -17.41 -17.00 -1.76
CA GLU A 22 -17.00 -15.59 -1.64
C GLU A 22 -18.04 -14.72 -0.95
N VAL A 23 -19.33 -15.00 -1.12
CA VAL A 23 -20.39 -14.29 -0.41
C VAL A 23 -20.24 -14.57 1.08
N GLN A 24 -20.16 -15.86 1.46
CA GLN A 24 -19.94 -16.27 2.84
C GLN A 24 -18.65 -15.67 3.42
N ARG A 25 -17.52 -15.78 2.70
CA ARG A 25 -16.23 -15.27 3.15
C ARG A 25 -16.20 -13.76 3.36
N THR A 26 -16.87 -12.99 2.51
CA THR A 26 -16.85 -11.51 2.58
C THR A 26 -17.80 -11.02 3.67
N PHE A 27 -19.05 -11.49 3.68
CA PHE A 27 -20.07 -10.97 4.58
C PHE A 27 -19.86 -11.37 6.04
N THR A 28 -19.28 -12.54 6.31
CA THR A 28 -18.95 -12.97 7.68
C THR A 28 -17.90 -12.10 8.37
N LYS A 29 -17.09 -11.37 7.61
CA LYS A 29 -15.99 -10.53 8.12
C LYS A 29 -16.39 -9.07 8.36
N LEU A 30 -17.54 -8.65 7.84
CA LEU A 30 -18.00 -7.28 7.98
C LEU A 30 -18.51 -7.01 9.39
N SER A 31 -18.24 -5.80 9.89
CA SER A 31 -18.82 -5.35 11.16
C SER A 31 -20.33 -5.21 11.04
N ARG A 32 -21.04 -5.25 12.18
CA ARG A 32 -22.48 -4.99 12.23
C ARG A 32 -22.83 -3.63 11.59
N GLN A 33 -22.05 -2.60 11.89
CA GLN A 33 -22.29 -1.25 11.36
C GLN A 33 -22.10 -1.20 9.85
N SER A 34 -21.08 -1.88 9.33
CA SER A 34 -20.79 -1.95 7.90
C SER A 34 -21.91 -2.68 7.14
N LEU A 35 -22.43 -3.78 7.68
CA LEU A 35 -23.58 -4.51 7.12
C LEU A 35 -24.83 -3.63 7.01
N ILE A 36 -25.17 -2.90 8.09
CA ILE A 36 -26.34 -2.00 8.10
C ILE A 36 -26.14 -0.85 7.10
N SER A 37 -24.97 -0.23 7.10
CA SER A 37 -24.64 0.87 6.17
C SER A 37 -24.74 0.41 4.71
N LEU A 38 -24.24 -0.78 4.40
CA LEU A 38 -24.34 -1.37 3.07
C LEU A 38 -25.78 -1.67 2.66
N ALA A 39 -26.58 -2.28 3.54
CA ALA A 39 -27.99 -2.53 3.28
C ALA A 39 -28.75 -1.23 2.95
N LEU A 40 -28.54 -0.17 3.74
CA LEU A 40 -29.12 1.15 3.49
C LEU A 40 -28.64 1.75 2.15
N GLN A 41 -27.37 1.58 1.80
CA GLN A 41 -26.82 2.00 0.51
C GLN A 41 -27.47 1.25 -0.66
N TRP A 42 -27.66 -0.06 -0.55
CA TRP A 42 -28.27 -0.90 -1.59
C TRP A 42 -29.75 -0.57 -1.82
N LEU A 43 -30.47 -0.20 -0.76
CA LEU A 43 -31.88 0.21 -0.85
C LEU A 43 -32.07 1.62 -1.43
N SER A 44 -31.00 2.40 -1.58
CA SER A 44 -31.07 3.75 -2.16
C SER A 44 -31.59 3.72 -3.61
N LYS A 45 -32.35 4.75 -4.02
CA LYS A 45 -33.01 4.82 -5.34
C LYS A 45 -32.07 4.53 -6.51
N LYS A 46 -30.80 4.90 -6.41
CA LYS A 46 -29.78 4.73 -7.47
C LYS A 46 -29.36 3.29 -7.69
N ASN A 47 -29.56 2.41 -6.70
CA ASN A 47 -29.04 1.05 -6.69
C ASN A 47 -30.13 -0.02 -6.79
N ARG A 48 -31.41 0.37 -6.80
CA ARG A 48 -32.56 -0.55 -6.78
C ARG A 48 -32.56 -1.52 -7.96
N ASP A 49 -32.16 -1.06 -9.15
CA ASP A 49 -32.17 -1.84 -10.39
C ASP A 49 -31.29 -3.10 -10.32
N PHE A 50 -30.21 -3.07 -9.54
CA PHE A 50 -29.23 -4.16 -9.44
C PHE A 50 -29.01 -4.67 -8.00
N CYS A 51 -29.71 -4.13 -7.01
CA CYS A 51 -29.69 -4.59 -5.62
C CYS A 51 -31.09 -4.96 -5.10
N LYS A 52 -32.01 -5.37 -5.97
CA LYS A 52 -33.42 -5.65 -5.61
C LYS A 52 -33.50 -6.66 -4.44
N PRO A 53 -34.06 -6.27 -3.28
CA PRO A 53 -34.37 -7.19 -2.19
C PRO A 53 -35.60 -8.03 -2.55
N TYR A 54 -35.85 -9.09 -1.78
CA TYR A 54 -37.06 -9.87 -1.84
C TYR A 54 -38.13 -9.22 -0.96
N LEU A 55 -39.21 -8.74 -1.57
CA LEU A 55 -40.31 -8.04 -0.88
C LEU A 55 -41.58 -8.90 -0.88
N LEU A 56 -42.55 -8.53 -0.04
CA LEU A 56 -43.84 -9.22 0.06
C LEU A 56 -44.56 -9.34 -1.30
N SER A 57 -44.43 -8.34 -2.17
CA SER A 57 -45.01 -8.36 -3.52
C SER A 57 -44.35 -9.36 -4.48
N ASP A 58 -43.15 -9.85 -4.16
CA ASP A 58 -42.44 -10.86 -4.96
C ASP A 58 -42.80 -12.30 -4.52
N ARG A 59 -43.72 -12.45 -3.56
CA ARG A 59 -44.30 -13.72 -3.16
C ARG A 59 -45.21 -14.24 -4.28
N THR A 60 -44.93 -15.44 -4.74
CA THR A 60 -45.76 -16.14 -5.74
C THR A 60 -47.01 -16.68 -5.05
N GLU A 61 -48.16 -16.63 -5.75
CA GLU A 61 -49.43 -17.16 -5.26
C GLU A 61 -49.40 -18.68 -5.04
N ASP A 62 -48.45 -19.38 -5.67
CA ASP A 62 -48.21 -20.83 -5.57
C ASP A 62 -47.15 -21.23 -4.52
N ALA A 63 -46.78 -20.35 -3.58
CA ALA A 63 -45.89 -20.74 -2.49
C ALA A 63 -46.68 -21.63 -1.52
N ASP A 64 -46.31 -22.92 -1.43
CA ASP A 64 -46.96 -23.90 -0.56
C ASP A 64 -47.00 -23.36 0.88
N GLU A 65 -48.18 -23.38 1.52
CA GLU A 65 -48.42 -22.88 2.89
C GLU A 65 -47.50 -23.56 3.94
N GLU A 66 -46.85 -24.69 3.59
CA GLU A 66 -45.85 -25.38 4.42
C GLU A 66 -44.48 -24.67 4.43
N GLU A 67 -44.09 -23.91 3.39
CA GLU A 67 -42.86 -23.10 3.39
C GLU A 67 -42.97 -21.86 4.31
N ASP A 68 -44.19 -21.45 4.66
CA ASP A 68 -44.46 -20.27 5.48
C ASP A 68 -44.16 -20.46 6.98
N GLU A 69 -44.26 -21.69 7.49
CA GLU A 69 -43.99 -21.97 8.92
C GLU A 69 -42.50 -21.87 9.26
N ASP A 70 -41.62 -21.97 8.27
CA ASP A 70 -40.16 -21.94 8.42
C ASP A 70 -39.53 -20.55 8.14
N GLU A 71 -40.31 -19.52 7.75
CA GLU A 71 -39.77 -18.17 7.47
C GLU A 71 -39.38 -17.41 8.76
N ILE A 72 -38.09 -17.42 9.09
CA ILE A 72 -37.53 -16.77 10.29
C ILE A 72 -37.68 -15.24 10.28
N TYR A 73 -37.78 -14.61 9.10
CA TYR A 73 -37.76 -13.15 8.96
C TYR A 73 -38.95 -12.60 8.18
N GLU A 74 -39.71 -11.70 8.81
CA GLU A 74 -40.81 -10.98 8.16
C GLU A 74 -40.34 -10.15 6.95
N LEU A 75 -41.04 -10.33 5.83
CA LEU A 75 -40.81 -9.62 4.57
C LEU A 75 -41.34 -8.19 4.63
N ALA A 76 -40.54 -7.24 4.15
CA ALA A 76 -40.98 -5.87 4.04
C ALA A 76 -41.96 -5.66 2.87
N GLN A 77 -42.93 -4.77 3.06
CA GLN A 77 -43.92 -4.39 2.03
C GLN A 77 -43.34 -3.47 0.96
N SER A 78 -42.31 -2.66 1.29
CA SER A 78 -41.72 -1.67 0.39
C SER A 78 -40.25 -1.42 0.71
N TYR A 79 -39.54 -0.79 -0.24
CA TYR A 79 -38.16 -0.37 -0.04
C TYR A 79 -38.01 0.61 1.13
N GLU A 80 -38.97 1.52 1.27
CA GLU A 80 -39.00 2.54 2.32
C GLU A 80 -39.22 1.90 3.69
N ALA A 81 -40.13 0.92 3.79
CA ALA A 81 -40.32 0.15 5.01
C ALA A 81 -39.05 -0.62 5.40
N LEU A 82 -38.39 -1.26 4.42
CA LEU A 82 -37.15 -1.97 4.66
C LEU A 82 -35.99 -1.04 5.08
N GLN A 83 -35.89 0.15 4.48
CA GLN A 83 -34.93 1.16 4.91
C GLN A 83 -35.14 1.57 6.37
N GLU A 84 -36.39 1.79 6.77
CA GLU A 84 -36.69 2.18 8.14
C GLU A 84 -36.34 1.05 9.12
N LEU A 85 -36.60 -0.19 8.75
CA LEU A 85 -36.21 -1.36 9.53
C LEU A 85 -34.70 -1.45 9.75
N TYR A 86 -33.88 -1.23 8.70
CA TYR A 86 -32.42 -1.21 8.84
C TYR A 86 -31.92 -0.01 9.67
N LYS A 87 -32.60 1.14 9.64
CA LYS A 87 -32.28 2.26 10.55
C LYS A 87 -32.59 1.92 12.01
N GLN A 88 -33.74 1.29 12.27
CA GLN A 88 -34.12 0.82 13.60
C GLN A 88 -33.14 -0.25 14.11
N LEU A 89 -32.73 -1.18 13.23
CA LEU A 89 -31.64 -2.11 13.51
C LEU A 89 -30.36 -1.37 13.88
N GLY A 90 -30.00 -0.30 13.16
CA GLY A 90 -28.87 0.55 13.49
C GLY A 90 -28.96 1.19 14.88
N GLY A 91 -30.14 1.69 15.27
CA GLY A 91 -30.37 2.35 16.55
C GLY A 91 -30.46 1.40 17.75
N ARG A 92 -30.87 0.15 17.55
CA ARG A 92 -30.96 -0.85 18.63
C ARG A 92 -29.63 -1.55 18.88
N LYS A 93 -29.41 -2.00 20.12
CA LYS A 93 -28.34 -2.96 20.43
C LYS A 93 -28.76 -4.34 19.91
N GLY A 94 -27.86 -5.02 19.20
CA GLY A 94 -28.14 -6.34 18.62
C GLY A 94 -26.87 -7.02 18.13
N GLY A 95 -27.01 -8.27 17.71
CA GLY A 95 -25.89 -9.10 17.26
C GLY A 95 -25.43 -8.76 15.85
N ARG A 96 -24.18 -9.10 15.50
CA ARG A 96 -23.71 -9.10 14.10
C ARG A 96 -24.40 -10.20 13.29
N ARG A 97 -24.55 -11.39 13.89
CA ARG A 97 -25.13 -12.58 13.25
C ARG A 97 -26.59 -12.35 12.84
N GLU A 98 -27.37 -11.73 13.73
CA GLU A 98 -28.74 -11.30 13.48
C GLU A 98 -28.90 -10.45 12.19
N VAL A 99 -28.04 -9.45 12.01
CA VAL A 99 -28.09 -8.58 10.82
C VAL A 99 -27.61 -9.33 9.57
N LEU A 100 -26.57 -10.16 9.72
CA LEU A 100 -26.03 -10.97 8.63
C LEU A 100 -27.08 -11.96 8.09
N ASP A 101 -27.73 -12.68 8.99
CA ASP A 101 -28.73 -13.70 8.67
C ASP A 101 -29.97 -13.04 8.09
N ARG A 102 -30.41 -11.90 8.65
CA ARG A 102 -31.46 -11.10 8.02
C ARG A 102 -31.14 -10.69 6.58
N ILE A 103 -29.91 -10.24 6.30
CA ILE A 103 -29.48 -9.85 4.95
C ILE A 103 -29.47 -11.07 4.02
N LEU A 104 -28.85 -12.18 4.44
CA LEU A 104 -28.56 -13.31 3.56
C LEU A 104 -29.70 -14.33 3.45
N GLU A 105 -30.41 -14.60 4.55
CA GLU A 105 -31.49 -15.59 4.63
C GLU A 105 -32.87 -14.94 4.51
N GLY A 106 -32.99 -13.63 4.81
CA GLY A 106 -34.21 -12.85 4.62
C GLY A 106 -34.20 -12.01 3.34
N ASP A 107 -33.77 -10.76 3.47
CA ASP A 107 -34.05 -9.71 2.48
C ASP A 107 -33.34 -9.93 1.12
N TRP A 108 -32.23 -10.66 1.06
CA TRP A 108 -31.53 -11.05 -0.18
C TRP A 108 -31.37 -12.57 -0.35
N ARG A 109 -32.35 -13.36 0.14
CA ARG A 109 -32.37 -14.83 0.07
C ARG A 109 -32.19 -15.43 -1.32
N LYS A 110 -32.65 -14.72 -2.36
CA LYS A 110 -32.48 -15.13 -3.79
C LYS A 110 -31.06 -14.92 -4.33
N GLY A 111 -30.12 -14.45 -3.52
CA GLY A 111 -28.74 -14.24 -3.89
C GLY A 111 -28.31 -12.77 -3.88
N VAL A 112 -27.00 -12.60 -3.75
CA VAL A 112 -26.32 -11.31 -3.63
C VAL A 112 -25.79 -10.90 -5.00
N SER A 113 -26.10 -9.67 -5.43
CA SER A 113 -25.64 -9.20 -6.74
C SER A 113 -24.13 -8.93 -6.78
N MET A 114 -23.54 -8.92 -7.98
CA MET A 114 -22.13 -8.62 -8.18
C MET A 114 -21.75 -7.22 -7.69
N TYR A 115 -22.68 -6.25 -7.77
CA TYR A 115 -22.48 -4.93 -7.17
C TYR A 115 -22.46 -5.00 -5.64
N GLN A 116 -23.38 -5.75 -5.02
CA GLN A 116 -23.43 -5.91 -3.58
C GLN A 116 -22.15 -6.58 -3.05
N LEU A 117 -21.71 -7.67 -3.67
CA LEU A 117 -20.43 -8.32 -3.33
C LEU A 117 -19.26 -7.35 -3.48
N ALA A 118 -19.19 -6.61 -4.59
CA ALA A 118 -18.10 -5.68 -4.84
C ALA A 118 -18.04 -4.53 -3.82
N THR A 119 -19.20 -3.96 -3.46
CA THR A 119 -19.26 -2.91 -2.42
C THR A 119 -18.99 -3.44 -1.02
N ALA A 120 -19.39 -4.68 -0.72
CA ALA A 120 -19.06 -5.35 0.54
C ALA A 120 -17.55 -5.59 0.69
N GLU A 121 -16.87 -6.06 -0.36
CA GLU A 121 -15.41 -6.24 -0.34
C GLU A 121 -14.66 -4.91 -0.20
N ILE A 122 -15.10 -3.85 -0.89
CA ILE A 122 -14.47 -2.53 -0.76
C ILE A 122 -14.73 -1.95 0.63
N GLN A 123 -15.91 -2.15 1.22
CA GLN A 123 -16.16 -1.72 2.60
C GLN A 123 -15.23 -2.45 3.57
N TYR A 124 -15.07 -3.77 3.43
CA TYR A 124 -14.13 -4.53 4.25
C TYR A 124 -12.69 -4.01 4.13
N LEU A 125 -12.27 -3.66 2.91
CA LEU A 125 -10.96 -3.07 2.62
C LEU A 125 -10.75 -1.73 3.34
N LEU A 126 -11.78 -0.89 3.38
CA LEU A 126 -11.73 0.42 4.04
C LEU A 126 -11.75 0.29 5.57
N ASP A 127 -12.49 -0.68 6.09
CA ASP A 127 -12.55 -0.97 7.53
C ASP A 127 -11.21 -1.57 8.04
N HIS A 128 -10.47 -2.26 7.17
CA HIS A 128 -9.23 -2.96 7.51
C HIS A 128 -8.08 -2.55 6.56
N PRO A 129 -7.46 -1.38 6.77
CA PRO A 129 -6.46 -0.84 5.84
C PRO A 129 -5.22 -1.73 5.68
N HIS A 130 -4.93 -2.63 6.63
CA HIS A 130 -3.81 -3.58 6.61
C HIS A 130 -4.17 -4.98 6.06
N ALA A 131 -5.42 -5.19 5.61
CA ALA A 131 -5.89 -6.51 5.18
C ALA A 131 -5.15 -7.03 3.93
N LEU A 132 -4.80 -6.13 3.02
CA LEU A 132 -4.18 -6.44 1.73
C LEU A 132 -2.75 -5.94 1.66
N ARG A 133 -1.93 -6.65 0.88
CA ARG A 133 -0.58 -6.22 0.53
C ARG A 133 -0.61 -5.48 -0.80
N TRP A 134 -0.13 -4.25 -0.80
CA TRP A 134 -0.18 -3.35 -1.94
C TRP A 134 1.19 -3.13 -2.55
N THR A 135 1.22 -2.95 -3.87
CA THR A 135 2.42 -2.54 -4.62
C THR A 135 2.14 -1.24 -5.35
N ALA A 136 3.03 -0.25 -5.25
CA ALA A 136 2.90 1.03 -5.95
C ALA A 136 3.67 1.04 -7.28
N LYS A 137 3.04 1.55 -8.33
CA LYS A 137 3.64 1.79 -9.64
C LYS A 137 3.43 3.22 -10.07
N ARG A 138 4.36 3.80 -10.83
CA ARG A 138 4.24 5.15 -11.37
C ARG A 138 3.75 5.07 -12.81
N LEU A 139 2.72 5.84 -13.13
CA LEU A 139 2.27 6.07 -14.50
C LEU A 139 3.18 7.10 -15.14
N THR A 140 3.85 6.72 -16.22
CA THR A 140 4.77 7.58 -16.98
C THR A 140 4.39 7.58 -18.45
N LYS A 141 4.57 8.73 -19.11
CA LYS A 141 4.39 8.84 -20.56
C LYS A 141 5.60 8.22 -21.25
N ILE A 142 5.37 7.39 -22.26
CA ILE A 142 6.43 6.84 -23.11
C ILE A 142 6.94 7.98 -24.00
N PRO A 143 8.23 8.34 -23.93
CA PRO A 143 8.81 9.36 -24.81
C PRO A 143 8.63 8.98 -26.28
N ASN A 144 8.21 9.93 -27.11
CA ASN A 144 8.11 9.71 -28.56
C ASN A 144 9.41 10.20 -29.21
N ALA A 145 10.20 9.28 -29.77
CA ALA A 145 11.49 9.59 -30.42
C ALA A 145 11.39 10.58 -31.60
N ARG A 146 10.18 10.85 -32.12
CA ARG A 146 9.92 11.82 -33.19
C ARG A 146 9.53 13.21 -32.71
N SER A 147 9.35 13.41 -31.41
CA SER A 147 9.14 14.75 -30.84
C SER A 147 10.50 15.34 -30.53
N PRO A 148 10.86 16.51 -31.10
CA PRO A 148 12.09 17.18 -30.68
C PRO A 148 12.00 17.40 -29.17
N VAL A 149 13.03 16.97 -28.45
CA VAL A 149 13.23 17.33 -27.05
C VAL A 149 13.54 18.82 -27.06
N THR A 150 12.51 19.66 -26.89
CA THR A 150 12.72 21.06 -26.53
C THR A 150 13.24 21.06 -25.10
N ASP A 151 14.55 20.93 -25.01
CA ASP A 151 15.39 21.17 -23.85
C ASP A 151 15.12 22.61 -23.39
N MET A 152 14.20 22.81 -22.43
CA MET A 152 13.96 24.02 -21.60
C MET A 152 12.54 24.18 -21.07
N GLU A 153 11.62 23.24 -21.30
CA GLU A 153 10.37 23.29 -20.56
C GLU A 153 10.60 22.72 -19.15
N VAL A 154 10.75 23.62 -18.17
CA VAL A 154 10.36 23.38 -16.77
C VAL A 154 8.83 23.22 -16.74
N THR A 155 8.29 22.27 -17.51
CA THR A 155 6.88 21.91 -17.44
C THR A 155 6.76 20.85 -16.37
N ASN A 156 5.82 21.10 -15.45
CA ASN A 156 5.53 20.16 -14.39
C ASN A 156 5.31 18.77 -15.00
N ASP A 157 5.95 17.73 -14.46
CA ASP A 157 5.66 16.32 -14.78
C ASP A 157 4.14 16.01 -14.78
N SER A 158 3.33 16.83 -14.09
CA SER A 158 1.87 16.78 -14.06
C SER A 158 1.19 17.10 -15.40
N ASP A 159 1.79 17.91 -16.27
CA ASP A 159 1.23 18.26 -17.59
C ASP A 159 1.22 17.07 -18.55
N HIS A 160 1.92 15.99 -18.20
CA HIS A 160 1.98 14.76 -18.97
C HIS A 160 1.08 13.65 -18.46
N LEU A 161 0.43 13.79 -17.30
CA LEU A 161 -0.46 12.76 -16.74
C LEU A 161 -1.86 12.81 -17.40
N PRO A 162 -2.47 11.66 -17.69
CA PRO A 162 -3.80 11.64 -18.31
C PRO A 162 -4.86 12.09 -17.31
N ARG A 163 -5.78 12.94 -17.75
CA ARG A 163 -6.95 13.31 -16.95
C ARG A 163 -7.81 12.07 -16.71
N PHE A 164 -8.07 11.76 -15.45
CA PHE A 164 -8.84 10.58 -15.05
C PHE A 164 -10.35 10.82 -15.20
N GLN A 165 -10.95 10.29 -16.26
CA GLN A 165 -12.40 10.23 -16.43
C GLN A 165 -12.86 8.76 -16.35
N ALA A 166 -13.54 8.41 -15.25
CA ALA A 166 -13.89 7.02 -14.93
C ALA A 166 -14.64 6.32 -16.08
N GLN A 167 -15.65 6.94 -16.67
CA GLN A 167 -16.47 6.31 -17.72
C GLN A 167 -15.67 5.99 -18.99
N THR A 168 -14.88 6.94 -19.49
CA THR A 168 -14.03 6.76 -20.67
C THR A 168 -12.95 5.72 -20.41
N PHE A 169 -12.30 5.80 -19.25
CA PHE A 169 -11.31 4.83 -18.81
C PHE A 169 -11.89 3.41 -18.74
N MET A 170 -13.07 3.25 -18.15
CA MET A 170 -13.74 1.95 -18.04
C MET A 170 -14.11 1.36 -19.40
N SER A 171 -14.61 2.18 -20.33
CA SER A 171 -14.93 1.74 -21.69
C SER A 171 -13.67 1.25 -22.43
N ASN A 172 -12.58 2.00 -22.33
CA ASN A 172 -11.31 1.60 -22.94
C ASN A 172 -10.73 0.34 -22.27
N LEU A 173 -10.77 0.26 -20.94
CA LEU A 173 -10.27 -0.89 -20.20
C LEU A 173 -11.06 -2.17 -20.54
N ALA A 174 -12.39 -2.07 -20.59
CA ALA A 174 -13.25 -3.16 -21.03
C ALA A 174 -12.89 -3.61 -22.45
N ARG A 175 -12.73 -2.68 -23.40
CA ARG A 175 -12.34 -3.01 -24.78
C ARG A 175 -11.02 -3.80 -24.87
N GLU A 176 -10.05 -3.47 -24.03
CA GLU A 176 -8.75 -4.18 -23.99
C GLU A 176 -8.85 -5.56 -23.32
N LEU A 177 -9.72 -5.73 -22.32
CA LEU A 177 -9.79 -6.95 -21.50
C LEU A 177 -10.84 -7.96 -21.96
N THR A 178 -11.96 -7.50 -22.53
CA THR A 178 -13.07 -8.36 -22.98
C THR A 178 -12.64 -9.48 -23.94
N PRO A 179 -11.68 -9.30 -24.86
CA PRO A 179 -11.17 -10.40 -25.69
C PRO A 179 -10.39 -11.48 -24.93
N LEU A 180 -9.88 -11.15 -23.73
CA LEU A 180 -9.00 -12.02 -22.95
C LEU A 180 -9.75 -12.70 -21.79
N MET A 181 -10.70 -12.00 -21.18
CA MET A 181 -11.43 -12.51 -20.01
C MET A 181 -12.81 -11.87 -19.89
N LYS A 182 -13.73 -12.61 -19.26
CA LYS A 182 -14.95 -12.03 -18.72
C LYS A 182 -14.70 -11.54 -17.31
N ALA A 183 -15.18 -10.34 -17.04
CA ALA A 183 -15.06 -9.76 -15.72
C ALA A 183 -16.25 -8.87 -15.36
N HIS A 184 -16.46 -8.73 -14.07
CA HIS A 184 -17.27 -7.68 -13.48
C HIS A 184 -16.35 -6.56 -13.00
N TYR A 185 -16.67 -5.33 -13.38
CA TYR A 185 -15.88 -4.15 -13.02
C TYR A 185 -16.71 -3.23 -12.12
N LEU A 186 -16.13 -2.75 -11.02
CA LEU A 186 -16.71 -1.68 -10.21
C LEU A 186 -15.66 -0.61 -9.98
N ILE A 187 -15.97 0.63 -10.38
CA ILE A 187 -15.15 1.80 -10.07
C ILE A 187 -15.92 2.77 -9.18
N ILE A 188 -15.34 3.14 -8.04
CA ILE A 188 -15.94 4.09 -7.11
C ILE A 188 -14.91 5.08 -6.58
N ARG A 189 -15.35 6.31 -6.34
CA ARG A 189 -14.57 7.33 -5.65
C ARG A 189 -14.95 7.34 -4.17
N ILE A 190 -13.95 7.23 -3.30
CA ILE A 190 -14.14 7.27 -1.86
C ILE A 190 -14.27 8.73 -1.41
N LYS A 191 -15.20 8.99 -0.47
CA LYS A 191 -15.46 10.34 0.03
C LYS A 191 -14.55 10.72 1.20
N THR A 192 -14.24 9.76 2.06
CA THR A 192 -13.43 9.94 3.28
C THR A 192 -11.95 10.14 2.98
N SER A 193 -11.46 9.61 1.87
CA SER A 193 -10.10 9.79 1.38
C SER A 193 -10.14 10.10 -0.12
N PRO A 194 -9.33 11.04 -0.63
CA PRO A 194 -9.34 11.45 -2.04
C PRO A 194 -8.69 10.38 -2.93
N MET A 195 -9.34 9.22 -3.05
CA MET A 195 -8.89 8.10 -3.88
C MET A 195 -10.04 7.47 -4.66
N THR A 196 -9.70 6.87 -5.80
CA THR A 196 -10.59 6.09 -6.65
C THR A 196 -10.17 4.64 -6.64
N ILE A 197 -11.11 3.73 -6.37
CA ILE A 197 -10.89 2.30 -6.29
C ILE A 197 -11.56 1.62 -7.48
N LEU A 198 -10.81 0.80 -8.20
CA LEU A 198 -11.30 -0.16 -9.18
C LEU A 198 -11.19 -1.57 -8.60
N ARG A 199 -12.29 -2.30 -8.63
CA ARG A 199 -12.33 -3.75 -8.46
C ARG A 199 -12.54 -4.40 -9.82
N VAL A 200 -11.70 -5.36 -10.15
CA VAL A 200 -11.89 -6.25 -11.30
C VAL A 200 -12.06 -7.68 -10.78
N TYR A 201 -13.20 -8.28 -11.07
CA TYR A 201 -13.53 -9.65 -10.68
C TYR A 201 -13.60 -10.52 -11.93
N ILE A 202 -12.72 -11.51 -12.05
CA ILE A 202 -12.68 -12.42 -13.19
C ILE A 202 -13.74 -13.49 -13.05
N HIS A 203 -14.26 -13.92 -14.19
CA HIS A 203 -15.12 -15.07 -14.31
C HIS A 203 -14.52 -16.09 -15.27
N ASP A 204 -14.32 -17.31 -14.75
CA ASP A 204 -13.68 -18.43 -15.43
C ASP A 204 -14.71 -19.23 -16.23
N SER A 205 -15.44 -18.56 -17.13
CA SER A 205 -16.43 -19.18 -18.01
C SER A 205 -16.64 -18.34 -19.27
N PRO A 206 -16.87 -18.99 -20.44
CA PRO A 206 -17.22 -18.30 -21.67
C PRO A 206 -18.67 -17.80 -21.67
N TYR A 207 -19.50 -18.19 -20.71
CA TYR A 207 -20.88 -17.74 -20.54
C TYR A 207 -20.94 -16.63 -19.52
N SER A 208 -21.82 -15.64 -19.72
CA SER A 208 -21.99 -14.52 -18.78
C SER A 208 -23.21 -14.69 -17.87
N ASN A 209 -23.94 -15.82 -17.93
CA ASN A 209 -25.20 -16.02 -17.22
C ASN A 209 -24.99 -16.32 -15.71
N GLU A 210 -26.04 -16.10 -14.90
CA GLU A 210 -26.00 -16.33 -13.45
C GLU A 210 -25.71 -17.79 -13.09
N ALA A 211 -26.24 -18.76 -13.85
CA ALA A 211 -25.97 -20.18 -13.62
C ALA A 211 -24.46 -20.50 -13.69
N SER A 212 -23.74 -19.92 -14.66
CA SER A 212 -22.30 -20.09 -14.79
C SER A 212 -21.49 -19.32 -13.75
N LEU A 213 -22.07 -18.28 -13.14
CA LEU A 213 -21.49 -17.56 -12.00
C LEU A 213 -21.67 -18.32 -10.69
N ALA A 214 -22.80 -19.02 -10.55
CA ALA A 214 -23.17 -19.79 -9.37
C ALA A 214 -22.32 -21.06 -9.20
N ILE A 215 -21.77 -21.61 -10.29
CA ILE A 215 -20.86 -22.75 -10.23
C ILE A 215 -19.60 -22.33 -9.48
N ASP A 216 -19.47 -22.80 -8.24
CA ASP A 216 -18.23 -22.66 -7.50
C ASP A 216 -17.22 -23.61 -8.13
N THR A 217 -16.46 -23.11 -9.09
CA THR A 217 -15.36 -23.88 -9.67
C THR A 217 -14.42 -24.22 -8.53
N THR A 218 -14.31 -25.51 -8.22
CA THR A 218 -13.45 -26.10 -7.18
C THR A 218 -11.95 -25.86 -7.43
N ARG A 219 -11.61 -25.00 -8.40
CA ARG A 219 -10.25 -24.51 -8.61
C ARG A 219 -9.77 -23.78 -7.36
N THR A 220 -8.71 -24.34 -6.82
CA THR A 220 -7.99 -23.97 -5.59
C THR A 220 -7.76 -22.46 -5.44
N ASP A 221 -8.11 -21.94 -4.25
CA ASP A 221 -7.58 -20.78 -3.51
C ASP A 221 -6.93 -19.58 -4.25
N SER A 222 -7.31 -19.31 -5.50
CA SER A 222 -6.82 -18.16 -6.25
C SER A 222 -7.74 -16.96 -6.03
N ALA A 223 -7.16 -15.76 -5.94
CA ALA A 223 -7.97 -14.54 -5.90
C ALA A 223 -8.69 -14.34 -7.23
N LYS A 224 -10.03 -14.38 -7.18
CA LYS A 224 -10.88 -14.03 -8.33
C LYS A 224 -11.03 -12.50 -8.51
N ALA A 225 -10.61 -11.69 -7.54
CA ALA A 225 -10.63 -10.24 -7.63
C ALA A 225 -9.24 -9.60 -7.47
N VAL A 226 -9.07 -8.46 -8.15
CA VAL A 226 -7.91 -7.57 -8.02
C VAL A 226 -8.38 -6.14 -7.82
N PHE A 227 -7.64 -5.39 -7.00
CA PHE A 227 -7.91 -4.01 -6.67
C PHE A 227 -6.83 -3.09 -7.24
N PHE A 228 -7.28 -1.96 -7.79
CA PHE A 228 -6.41 -0.87 -8.19
C PHE A 228 -6.90 0.43 -7.55
N ILE A 229 -5.97 1.23 -7.02
CA ILE A 229 -6.29 2.51 -6.39
C ILE A 229 -5.49 3.63 -7.06
N TRP A 230 -6.19 4.72 -7.38
CA TRP A 230 -5.62 5.99 -7.82
C TRP A 230 -5.87 7.06 -6.75
N PRO A 231 -4.83 7.56 -6.08
CA PRO A 231 -4.93 8.78 -5.30
C PRO A 231 -5.18 9.97 -6.22
N ASN A 232 -6.05 10.90 -5.83
CA ASN A 232 -6.36 12.07 -6.65
C ASN A 232 -5.11 12.96 -6.79
N GLY A 233 -4.77 13.35 -8.01
CA GLY A 233 -3.63 14.24 -8.26
C GLY A 233 -2.26 13.59 -8.09
N SER A 234 -2.19 12.25 -8.08
CA SER A 234 -0.95 11.49 -7.98
C SER A 234 -0.68 10.71 -9.28
N PRO A 235 0.59 10.58 -9.73
CA PRO A 235 0.96 9.71 -10.85
C PRO A 235 0.98 8.23 -10.46
N PHE A 236 0.71 7.88 -9.20
CA PHE A 236 0.87 6.52 -8.71
C PHE A 236 -0.43 5.70 -8.82
N VAL A 237 -0.26 4.42 -9.12
CA VAL A 237 -1.32 3.40 -9.12
C VAL A 237 -0.93 2.32 -8.13
N TYR A 238 -1.80 2.06 -7.16
CA TYR A 238 -1.59 0.97 -6.22
C TYR A 238 -2.33 -0.25 -6.74
N SER A 239 -1.69 -1.42 -6.68
CA SER A 239 -2.30 -2.68 -7.08
C SER A 239 -2.22 -3.70 -5.95
N SER A 240 -3.28 -4.47 -5.79
CA SER A 240 -3.33 -5.60 -4.86
C SER A 240 -4.26 -6.70 -5.36
N LEU A 241 -4.00 -7.92 -4.91
CA LEU A 241 -4.89 -9.06 -5.09
C LEU A 241 -5.89 -9.07 -3.95
N ALA A 242 -7.12 -9.52 -4.20
CA ALA A 242 -8.13 -9.76 -3.15
C ALA A 242 -7.82 -11.03 -2.33
N THR A 243 -6.55 -11.28 -2.02
CA THR A 243 -6.06 -12.32 -1.11
C THR A 243 -5.66 -11.66 0.20
N LEU A 244 -6.18 -12.16 1.32
CA LEU A 244 -5.77 -11.63 2.62
C LEU A 244 -4.30 -11.91 2.88
N THR A 245 -3.71 -11.02 3.67
CA THR A 245 -2.37 -11.20 4.21
C THR A 245 -2.22 -12.55 4.90
N GLY A 246 -1.19 -13.32 4.52
CA GLY A 246 -0.90 -14.65 5.07
C GLY A 246 -1.49 -15.81 4.26
N GLN A 247 -2.38 -15.53 3.29
CA GLN A 247 -2.84 -16.55 2.34
C GLN A 247 -1.83 -16.76 1.22
N VAL A 248 -1.70 -18.01 0.76
CA VAL A 248 -0.85 -18.33 -0.40
C VAL A 248 -1.50 -17.75 -1.64
N VAL A 249 -0.77 -16.89 -2.33
CA VAL A 249 -1.23 -16.34 -3.60
C VAL A 249 -1.02 -17.39 -4.69
N GLY A 250 -2.10 -17.84 -5.33
CA GLY A 250 -2.04 -18.69 -6.53
C GLY A 250 -1.50 -17.96 -7.77
N ASP A 251 -0.99 -18.71 -8.75
CA ASP A 251 -0.47 -18.15 -10.00
C ASP A 251 -1.55 -17.46 -10.84
N ASP A 252 -2.76 -18.03 -10.88
CA ASP A 252 -3.90 -17.47 -11.62
C ASP A 252 -4.21 -16.03 -11.19
N GLY A 253 -4.18 -15.75 -9.88
CA GLY A 253 -4.42 -14.41 -9.35
C GLY A 253 -3.31 -13.42 -9.73
N ARG A 254 -2.04 -13.87 -9.71
CA ARG A 254 -0.91 -13.04 -10.20
C ARG A 254 -1.06 -12.72 -11.67
N HIS A 255 -1.39 -13.72 -12.48
CA HIS A 255 -1.58 -13.56 -13.91
C HIS A 255 -2.72 -12.59 -14.22
N LEU A 256 -3.86 -12.71 -13.50
CA LEU A 256 -4.96 -11.76 -13.59
C LEU A 256 -4.51 -10.33 -13.31
N ARG A 257 -3.82 -10.09 -12.19
CA ARG A 257 -3.31 -8.75 -11.87
C ARG A 257 -2.38 -8.24 -12.96
N ASP A 258 -1.49 -9.08 -13.46
CA ASP A 258 -0.50 -8.68 -14.45
C ASP A 258 -1.17 -8.34 -15.80
N ILE A 259 -2.18 -9.10 -16.24
CA ILE A 259 -2.99 -8.77 -17.43
C ILE A 259 -3.70 -7.42 -17.26
N VAL A 260 -4.43 -7.23 -16.15
CA VAL A 260 -5.16 -5.97 -15.93
C VAL A 260 -4.19 -4.80 -15.84
N GLN A 261 -3.07 -4.98 -15.15
CA GLN A 261 -2.04 -3.96 -15.01
C GLN A 261 -1.39 -3.59 -16.35
N GLN A 262 -1.24 -4.52 -17.30
CA GLN A 262 -0.78 -4.22 -18.66
C GLN A 262 -1.84 -3.49 -19.49
N ALA A 263 -3.14 -3.70 -19.21
CA ALA A 263 -4.23 -3.01 -19.89
C ALA A 263 -4.45 -1.58 -19.38
N ILE A 264 -4.13 -1.28 -18.11
CA ILE A 264 -4.32 0.05 -17.51
C ILE A 264 -3.63 1.17 -18.33
N PRO A 265 -2.33 1.11 -18.67
CA PRO A 265 -1.69 2.15 -19.48
C PRO A 265 -2.33 2.30 -20.86
N LYS A 266 -2.76 1.19 -21.48
CA LYS A 266 -3.45 1.22 -22.78
C LYS A 266 -4.80 1.92 -22.68
N ALA A 267 -5.53 1.69 -21.59
CA ALA A 267 -6.82 2.34 -21.35
C ALA A 267 -6.72 3.87 -21.17
N PHE A 268 -5.58 4.36 -20.66
CA PHE A 268 -5.25 5.78 -20.58
C PHE A 268 -4.65 6.36 -21.86
N SER A 269 -4.08 5.52 -22.70
CA SER A 269 -3.35 5.95 -23.89
C SER A 269 -4.30 6.48 -24.97
N ARG A 270 -3.81 7.46 -25.72
CA ARG A 270 -4.46 8.06 -26.89
C ARG A 270 -3.46 8.06 -28.06
N PRO A 271 -3.90 8.27 -29.31
CA PRO A 271 -2.98 8.56 -30.39
C PRO A 271 -2.00 9.66 -29.95
N SER A 272 -0.70 9.49 -30.21
CA SER A 272 0.44 10.34 -29.77
C SER A 272 0.76 10.43 -28.27
N ALA A 273 -0.08 9.91 -27.38
CA ALA A 273 0.16 9.89 -25.94
C ALA A 273 0.03 8.47 -25.38
N ARG A 274 1.15 7.73 -25.35
CA ARG A 274 1.22 6.38 -24.78
C ARG A 274 1.78 6.42 -23.38
N TYR A 275 1.26 5.55 -22.52
CA TYR A 275 1.66 5.44 -21.13
C TYR A 275 2.20 4.06 -20.80
N GLN A 276 2.98 3.99 -19.73
CA GLN A 276 3.44 2.75 -19.11
C GLN A 276 3.40 2.85 -17.59
N LEU A 277 3.40 1.71 -16.91
CA LEU A 277 3.53 1.63 -15.46
C LEU A 277 4.94 1.14 -15.10
N THR A 278 5.71 1.96 -14.39
CA THR A 278 7.06 1.63 -13.91
C THR A 278 7.03 1.22 -12.44
N SER A 279 7.88 0.26 -12.03
CA SER A 279 7.93 -0.19 -10.64
C SER A 279 8.54 0.89 -9.76
N THR A 280 7.92 1.19 -8.62
CA THR A 280 8.52 2.09 -7.61
C THR A 280 9.30 1.34 -6.53
N ASN A 281 9.36 0.01 -6.60
CA ASN A 281 9.96 -0.87 -5.58
C ASN A 281 9.42 -0.61 -4.15
N PHE A 282 8.18 -0.12 -4.07
CA PHE A 282 7.49 0.17 -2.83
C PHE A 282 6.29 -0.78 -2.65
N THR A 283 6.34 -1.57 -1.59
CA THR A 283 5.32 -2.57 -1.25
C THR A 283 5.03 -2.52 0.24
N THR A 284 3.77 -2.33 0.62
CA THR A 284 3.38 -2.24 2.04
C THR A 284 1.97 -2.80 2.24
N LYS A 285 1.61 -3.09 3.48
CA LYS A 285 0.22 -3.38 3.85
C LYS A 285 -0.56 -2.14 4.25
N SER A 286 0.12 -1.06 4.66
CA SER A 286 -0.56 0.17 5.07
C SER A 286 -0.92 1.02 3.84
N LEU A 287 -2.22 1.22 3.61
CA LEU A 287 -2.70 2.17 2.61
C LEU A 287 -2.35 3.62 2.97
N GLU A 288 -2.24 3.92 4.27
CA GLU A 288 -1.80 5.23 4.76
C GLU A 288 -0.33 5.48 4.43
N ALA A 289 0.55 4.50 4.67
CA ALA A 289 1.95 4.59 4.26
C ALA A 289 2.05 4.83 2.73
N LEU A 290 1.23 4.14 1.93
CA LEU A 290 1.17 4.42 0.49
C LEU A 290 0.79 5.86 0.18
N LEU A 291 -0.19 6.44 0.85
CA LEU A 291 -0.57 7.83 0.65
C LEU A 291 0.52 8.80 1.11
N THR A 292 1.26 8.50 2.18
CA THR A 292 2.39 9.33 2.62
C THR A 292 3.52 9.32 1.59
N TYR A 293 3.97 8.13 1.18
CA TYR A 293 5.15 7.99 0.31
C TYR A 293 4.82 8.13 -1.19
N ARG A 294 3.59 7.85 -1.62
CA ARG A 294 3.14 7.78 -3.02
C ARG A 294 1.78 8.44 -3.26
N GLY A 295 1.36 9.32 -2.37
CA GLY A 295 0.15 10.13 -2.55
C GLY A 295 0.43 11.51 -3.16
N PRO A 296 -0.60 12.36 -3.21
CA PRO A 296 -0.53 13.72 -3.73
C PRO A 296 0.03 14.74 -2.72
N GLY A 297 0.41 14.30 -1.52
CA GLY A 297 0.91 15.16 -0.46
C GLY A 297 2.38 15.56 -0.65
N LYS A 298 2.80 16.60 0.06
CA LYS A 298 4.19 17.09 0.11
C LYS A 298 5.17 16.08 0.73
N SER A 299 4.63 15.07 1.42
CA SER A 299 5.41 14.01 2.07
C SER A 299 6.07 13.03 1.10
N ASN A 300 5.66 13.02 -0.17
CA ASN A 300 6.13 12.05 -1.16
C ASN A 300 7.64 12.14 -1.47
N ALA A 301 8.25 13.32 -1.33
CA ALA A 301 9.65 13.60 -1.68
C ALA A 301 10.47 14.14 -0.49
N ALA A 302 9.88 14.17 0.71
CA ALA A 302 10.50 14.76 1.90
C ALA A 302 10.29 13.87 3.13
N ALA A 303 10.49 12.55 2.99
CA ALA A 303 10.36 11.60 4.10
C ALA A 303 11.61 11.60 5.01
N GLY A 304 11.52 10.95 6.18
CA GLY A 304 12.64 10.89 7.13
C GLY A 304 12.94 12.26 7.74
N GLY A 305 14.22 12.57 7.96
CA GLY A 305 14.67 13.86 8.49
C GLY A 305 14.28 15.08 7.63
N TRP A 306 13.92 14.86 6.36
CA TRP A 306 13.43 15.92 5.47
C TRP A 306 11.99 16.32 5.75
N SER A 307 11.28 15.63 6.64
CA SER A 307 9.86 15.91 6.90
C SER A 307 9.60 17.29 7.49
N ILE A 308 10.63 17.95 8.04
CA ILE A 308 10.62 19.34 8.47
C ILE A 308 10.23 20.33 7.35
N PHE A 309 10.37 19.94 6.08
CA PHE A 309 10.02 20.75 4.93
C PHE A 309 8.59 20.52 4.43
N GLN A 310 7.86 19.55 5.00
CA GLN A 310 6.47 19.25 4.62
C GLN A 310 5.51 20.31 5.19
N ASP A 311 5.66 20.56 6.49
CA ASP A 311 4.95 21.58 7.22
C ASP A 311 5.85 22.81 7.21
N HIS A 312 5.40 23.92 6.65
CA HIS A 312 6.16 25.18 6.53
C HIS A 312 6.50 25.83 7.90
N SER A 313 6.62 25.04 8.97
CA SER A 313 6.89 25.46 10.35
C SER A 313 8.22 26.17 10.51
N PHE A 314 9.17 25.94 9.60
CA PHE A 314 10.48 26.59 9.62
C PHE A 314 10.50 27.94 8.88
N SER A 315 9.68 28.11 7.84
CA SER A 315 9.64 29.34 7.05
C SER A 315 8.50 30.23 7.52
N GLN A 316 8.82 31.27 8.29
CA GLN A 316 7.89 32.38 8.50
C GLN A 316 7.57 33.03 7.16
N ASN A 317 6.33 33.45 6.96
CA ASN A 317 5.96 34.19 5.77
C ASN A 317 6.81 35.46 5.70
N ALA A 318 7.39 35.78 4.54
CA ALA A 318 8.30 36.92 4.37
C ALA A 318 7.64 38.28 4.67
N LEU A 319 6.33 38.32 4.93
CA LEU A 319 5.58 39.50 5.34
C LEU A 319 5.19 39.50 6.84
N ASP A 320 5.54 38.45 7.59
CA ASP A 320 5.23 38.28 9.03
C ASP A 320 6.32 38.87 9.95
N PHE A 321 7.07 39.86 9.47
CA PHE A 321 8.16 40.51 10.22
C PHE A 321 7.69 41.36 11.41
N ILE A 322 6.39 41.63 11.54
CA ILE A 322 5.87 42.63 12.50
C ILE A 322 5.58 42.01 13.88
N THR A 323 5.54 40.68 14.03
CA THR A 323 5.14 40.03 15.29
C THR A 323 6.27 39.33 16.05
N THR A 324 7.45 39.13 15.45
CA THR A 324 8.52 38.28 16.02
C THR A 324 9.82 39.02 16.36
N GLN A 325 9.80 40.34 16.53
CA GLN A 325 10.83 41.01 17.36
C GLN A 325 10.63 40.68 18.84
N LYS A 326 10.79 39.41 19.20
CA LYS A 326 11.10 38.99 20.55
C LYS A 326 11.91 37.70 20.55
N GLY A 327 13.23 37.89 20.52
CA GLY A 327 14.20 37.02 21.19
C GLY A 327 14.82 35.92 20.34
N ASP A 328 15.97 36.22 19.76
CA ASP A 328 17.08 35.27 19.84
C ASP A 328 17.39 35.03 21.32
N GLY A 329 17.12 33.80 21.78
CA GLY A 329 17.43 33.37 23.14
C GLY A 329 16.66 32.11 23.51
N HIS A 330 17.31 30.96 23.40
CA HIS A 330 17.09 29.73 24.17
C HIS A 330 15.66 29.47 24.71
N ASP A 331 14.94 28.49 24.14
CA ASP A 331 14.48 27.32 24.92
C ASP A 331 13.65 26.34 24.09
N LYS A 332 14.22 25.14 23.87
CA LYS A 332 13.45 23.90 23.86
C LYS A 332 13.17 23.53 25.32
N THR A 333 11.95 23.74 25.82
CA THR A 333 11.29 22.81 26.77
C THR A 333 9.85 23.20 27.07
N ALA A 334 9.02 22.17 27.27
CA ALA A 334 7.74 22.15 27.99
C ALA A 334 6.45 22.54 27.25
N ALA A 335 5.82 21.53 26.65
CA ALA A 335 4.36 21.44 26.60
C ALA A 335 3.92 19.98 26.74
N ALA A 336 4.18 19.39 27.90
CA ALA A 336 3.41 18.27 28.41
C ALA A 336 3.39 18.35 29.93
N ASP A 337 2.20 18.13 30.48
CA ASP A 337 1.88 17.94 31.89
C ASP A 337 1.57 19.19 32.73
N LYS A 338 0.27 19.52 32.80
CA LYS A 338 -0.33 20.23 33.92
C LYS A 338 -1.30 19.28 34.62
N THR A 339 -0.81 18.54 35.60
CA THR A 339 -1.64 18.01 36.68
C THR A 339 -1.00 18.28 38.05
N HIS A 340 -1.78 18.96 38.90
CA HIS A 340 -1.74 19.08 40.36
C HIS A 340 -0.48 19.59 41.11
N HIS A 341 -0.62 20.80 41.67
CA HIS A 341 0.02 21.21 42.92
C HIS A 341 -0.83 20.76 44.12
N THR A 342 -0.22 20.07 45.09
CA THR A 342 -0.39 20.36 46.53
C THR A 342 0.88 20.03 47.31
N ASN A 343 1.11 20.86 48.32
CA ASN A 343 2.27 21.06 49.20
C ASN A 343 2.77 19.84 50.01
N GLY A 344 4.05 19.90 50.43
CA GLY A 344 4.42 19.45 51.80
C GLY A 344 5.84 18.91 52.05
N GLY A 345 6.78 19.78 52.46
CA GLY A 345 7.87 19.48 53.42
C GLY A 345 9.14 18.73 52.93
N PRO A 346 10.18 18.58 53.79
CA PRO A 346 11.13 19.63 54.19
C PRO A 346 12.56 19.39 53.64
N LYS A 347 13.33 20.47 53.49
CA LYS A 347 14.76 20.46 53.12
C LYS A 347 15.63 19.79 54.20
N PRO A 348 16.57 18.90 53.86
CA PRO A 348 17.75 18.63 54.67
C PRO A 348 18.96 19.46 54.20
N GLY A 349 19.76 19.92 55.16
CA GLY A 349 20.87 20.87 55.00
C GLY A 349 22.14 20.32 54.32
N PRO A 350 23.16 21.19 54.15
CA PRO A 350 24.32 20.93 53.31
C PRO A 350 25.39 20.19 54.09
N GLY A 351 25.84 19.03 53.61
CA GLY A 351 27.01 18.37 54.21
C GLY A 351 27.04 16.85 54.08
N ARG A 352 26.97 16.31 52.86
CA ARG A 352 27.51 14.97 52.58
C ARG A 352 27.79 14.81 51.09
N PRO A 353 29.03 14.50 50.65
CA PRO A 353 29.26 14.18 49.25
C PRO A 353 28.54 12.87 48.94
N PRO A 354 27.69 12.80 47.88
CA PRO A 354 27.09 11.54 47.51
C PRO A 354 28.19 10.61 47.01
N LYS A 355 28.25 9.43 47.63
CA LYS A 355 28.99 8.27 47.12
C LYS A 355 28.60 8.07 45.66
N ARG A 356 29.58 8.05 44.76
CA ARG A 356 29.39 7.62 43.37
C ARG A 356 28.76 6.22 43.37
N PRO A 357 27.57 6.01 42.79
CA PRO A 357 27.20 4.70 42.32
C PRO A 357 27.91 4.53 40.97
N LEU A 358 28.81 3.55 40.91
CA LEU A 358 29.12 2.85 39.68
C LEU A 358 27.80 2.19 39.25
N ASP A 359 27.13 2.74 38.24
CA ASP A 359 26.04 2.07 37.54
C ASP A 359 26.04 2.60 36.11
N ASP A 360 26.20 1.69 35.15
CA ASP A 360 26.15 1.89 33.69
C ASP A 360 24.74 2.30 33.21
N LYS A 361 24.19 3.38 33.77
CA LYS A 361 23.05 4.08 33.18
C LYS A 361 23.59 5.33 32.50
N PRO A 362 23.26 5.56 31.22
CA PRO A 362 23.71 6.76 30.55
C PRO A 362 23.27 7.98 31.35
N SER A 363 24.17 8.96 31.46
CA SER A 363 23.82 10.26 32.02
C SER A 363 22.55 10.77 31.33
N SER A 364 21.66 11.43 32.08
CA SER A 364 20.40 11.96 31.53
C SER A 364 20.64 12.83 30.28
N ASP A 365 21.82 13.43 30.16
CA ASP A 365 22.24 14.28 29.05
C ASP A 365 22.59 13.48 27.79
N GLU A 366 23.25 12.33 27.90
CA GLU A 366 23.52 11.46 26.75
C GLU A 366 22.24 10.84 26.18
N ALA A 367 21.35 10.38 27.06
CA ALA A 367 20.05 9.87 26.62
C ALA A 367 19.22 10.96 25.93
N LYS A 368 19.29 12.21 26.41
CA LYS A 368 18.66 13.36 25.76
C LYS A 368 19.29 13.65 24.40
N ARG A 369 20.63 13.65 24.30
CA ARG A 369 21.35 13.83 23.03
C ARG A 369 20.95 12.77 22.00
N ARG A 370 20.88 11.50 22.38
CA ARG A 370 20.47 10.41 21.47
C ARG A 370 19.05 10.62 20.94
N LYS A 371 18.12 11.05 21.80
CA LYS A 371 16.75 11.39 21.40
C LYS A 371 16.70 12.59 20.46
N ASP A 372 17.50 13.63 20.70
CA ASP A 372 17.61 14.78 19.80
C ASP A 372 18.21 14.38 18.44
N VAL A 373 19.23 13.52 18.42
CA VAL A 373 19.80 12.96 17.18
C VAL A 373 18.77 12.13 16.42
N ALA A 374 18.06 11.22 17.11
CA ALA A 374 16.99 10.43 16.51
C ALA A 374 15.89 11.33 15.92
N ALA A 375 15.43 12.34 16.65
CA ALA A 375 14.45 13.30 16.17
C ALA A 375 14.95 14.09 14.95
N GLY A 376 16.24 14.45 14.90
CA GLY A 376 16.84 15.12 13.75
C GLY A 376 16.96 14.22 12.51
N ARG A 377 17.31 12.94 12.70
CA ARG A 377 17.51 11.97 11.61
C ARG A 377 16.19 11.47 11.00
N PHE A 378 15.19 11.24 11.83
CA PHE A 378 13.89 10.67 11.42
C PHE A 378 12.78 11.73 11.27
N GLY A 379 12.99 12.94 11.78
CA GLY A 379 12.00 14.02 11.74
C GLY A 379 10.70 13.63 12.46
N THR A 380 9.59 13.88 11.78
CA THR A 380 8.23 13.51 12.22
C THR A 380 7.83 12.08 11.83
N SER A 381 8.67 11.38 11.06
CA SER A 381 8.42 9.99 10.64
C SER A 381 8.97 8.96 11.64
N ALA A 382 8.64 7.68 11.41
CA ALA A 382 9.15 6.55 12.18
C ALA A 382 8.79 6.64 13.67
N GLN A 383 7.62 7.19 13.97
CA GLN A 383 7.10 7.22 15.34
C GLN A 383 6.33 5.92 15.62
N PRO A 384 6.29 5.46 16.88
CA PRO A 384 5.41 4.36 17.25
C PRO A 384 3.96 4.72 16.91
N ASN A 385 3.30 3.88 16.10
CA ASN A 385 1.89 4.01 15.69
C ASN A 385 1.55 5.24 14.83
N ASP A 386 2.47 5.74 14.01
CA ASP A 386 2.21 6.81 13.03
C ASP A 386 1.35 6.40 11.81
N GLY A 387 0.90 5.13 11.75
CA GLY A 387 0.15 4.59 10.60
C GLY A 387 1.01 4.31 9.36
N GLN A 388 2.28 4.71 9.38
CA GLN A 388 3.22 4.62 8.26
C GLN A 388 4.10 3.36 8.33
N GLY A 389 3.67 2.37 9.11
CA GLY A 389 4.35 1.10 9.33
C GLY A 389 4.80 0.42 8.03
N LEU A 390 6.12 0.23 7.91
CA LEU A 390 6.75 -0.56 6.87
C LEU A 390 7.28 -1.86 7.46
N GLU A 391 6.72 -2.97 7.00
CA GLU A 391 6.97 -4.27 7.62
C GLU A 391 8.26 -4.93 7.19
N ARG A 392 8.72 -4.61 5.98
CA ARG A 392 9.91 -5.20 5.39
C ARG A 392 10.66 -4.15 4.60
N PHE A 393 11.96 -4.08 4.84
CA PHE A 393 12.89 -3.25 4.09
C PHE A 393 14.11 -4.10 3.73
N GLU A 394 14.47 -4.13 2.45
CA GLU A 394 15.58 -4.93 1.94
C GLU A 394 16.52 -4.07 1.12
N VAL A 395 17.82 -4.16 1.41
CA VAL A 395 18.82 -3.36 0.73
C VAL A 395 20.07 -4.18 0.44
N ARG A 396 20.63 -3.99 -0.76
CA ARG A 396 21.94 -4.51 -1.15
C ARG A 396 22.95 -3.37 -1.13
N ILE A 397 24.16 -3.61 -0.65
CA ILE A 397 25.26 -2.65 -0.75
C ILE A 397 26.04 -2.92 -2.04
N ASP A 398 26.19 -1.91 -2.89
CA ASP A 398 27.10 -1.93 -4.05
C ASP A 398 28.16 -0.83 -3.95
N ASP A 399 28.30 -0.17 -2.81
CA ASP A 399 29.40 0.75 -2.55
C ASP A 399 30.74 0.00 -2.54
N PRO A 400 31.79 0.55 -3.17
CA PRO A 400 33.15 0.04 -3.02
C PRO A 400 33.54 -0.01 -1.54
N PHE A 401 34.14 -1.13 -1.13
CA PHE A 401 34.67 -1.25 0.21
C PHE A 401 35.85 -0.29 0.37
N PRO A 402 35.95 0.46 1.48
CA PRO A 402 37.06 1.36 1.69
C PRO A 402 38.37 0.57 1.69
N SER A 403 39.24 0.84 0.71
CA SER A 403 40.59 0.32 0.68
C SER A 403 41.36 0.98 1.83
N SER A 404 41.86 0.18 2.78
CA SER A 404 42.77 0.69 3.79
C SER A 404 44.00 1.24 3.07
N SER A 405 44.18 2.54 3.08
CA SER A 405 45.40 3.18 2.61
C SER A 405 46.53 2.85 3.59
N SER A 406 47.04 1.62 3.51
CA SER A 406 48.27 1.16 4.13
C SER A 406 49.10 0.42 3.09
N SER A 407 49.52 1.14 2.06
CA SER A 407 50.70 0.79 1.28
C SER A 407 51.46 2.07 1.00
N THR A 408 52.30 2.42 1.97
CA THR A 408 53.37 3.40 1.80
C THR A 408 54.16 3.05 0.55
N THR A 409 54.39 4.09 -0.26
CA THR A 409 55.32 4.12 -1.38
C THR A 409 56.67 3.54 -0.97
N THR A 410 57.06 2.42 -1.57
CA THR A 410 58.46 2.13 -1.87
C THR A 410 58.52 1.63 -3.31
N THR A 411 59.01 2.52 -4.17
CA THR A 411 59.66 2.19 -5.44
C THR A 411 60.66 1.07 -5.24
N ASP A 412 60.40 -0.08 -5.86
CA ASP A 412 61.38 -0.88 -6.59
C ASP A 412 60.65 -1.88 -7.50
N GLN A 413 61.04 -1.90 -8.77
CA GLN A 413 60.61 -2.87 -9.80
C GLN A 413 61.74 -3.89 -10.01
N PRO A 414 61.53 -5.06 -10.65
CA PRO A 414 60.51 -6.10 -10.50
C PRO A 414 61.17 -7.47 -10.15
N PRO A 415 60.41 -8.57 -10.07
CA PRO A 415 60.64 -9.59 -11.11
C PRO A 415 59.35 -10.15 -11.73
N GLN A 416 59.51 -10.59 -12.99
CA GLN A 416 58.55 -11.33 -13.81
C GLN A 416 57.79 -12.43 -13.03
N PRO A 417 56.46 -12.57 -13.21
CA PRO A 417 55.79 -13.80 -12.83
C PRO A 417 55.99 -14.86 -13.91
N ASP A 418 56.55 -16.00 -13.52
CA ASP A 418 56.51 -17.23 -14.28
C ASP A 418 55.06 -17.62 -14.59
N ALA A 419 54.84 -18.01 -15.84
CA ALA A 419 53.57 -18.50 -16.36
C ALA A 419 53.25 -19.90 -15.80
N ALA A 420 52.84 -19.98 -14.53
CA ALA A 420 52.41 -21.25 -13.93
C ALA A 420 51.57 -21.10 -12.65
N ASP A 421 50.69 -20.09 -12.51
CA ASP A 421 49.66 -20.14 -11.45
C ASP A 421 48.38 -19.32 -11.71
N ALA A 422 48.05 -19.11 -12.99
CA ALA A 422 46.84 -18.38 -13.40
C ALA A 422 45.62 -19.30 -13.61
N SER A 423 45.47 -20.36 -12.81
CA SER A 423 44.36 -21.33 -13.00
C SER A 423 43.52 -21.65 -11.77
N LEU A 424 43.75 -21.01 -10.61
CA LEU A 424 43.05 -21.37 -9.37
C LEU A 424 42.15 -20.29 -8.75
N LEU A 425 41.90 -19.16 -9.44
CA LEU A 425 41.01 -18.10 -8.93
C LEU A 425 39.82 -17.72 -9.85
N ASP A 426 39.56 -18.49 -10.92
CA ASP A 426 38.45 -18.21 -11.87
C ASP A 426 37.34 -19.28 -11.88
N SER A 427 36.97 -19.84 -10.73
CA SER A 427 35.85 -20.82 -10.69
C SER A 427 35.01 -20.83 -9.40
N ALA A 428 34.88 -19.68 -8.75
CA ALA A 428 33.82 -19.50 -7.74
C ALA A 428 32.60 -18.79 -8.33
N GLN A 429 32.02 -19.34 -9.42
CA GLN A 429 30.61 -19.05 -9.69
C GLN A 429 29.80 -19.67 -8.56
N PRO A 430 29.06 -18.88 -7.75
CA PRO A 430 28.21 -19.46 -6.73
C PRO A 430 27.20 -20.38 -7.42
N PRO A 431 26.88 -21.55 -6.83
CA PRO A 431 25.96 -22.48 -7.44
C PRO A 431 24.67 -21.74 -7.76
N THR A 432 24.27 -21.78 -9.03
CA THR A 432 23.00 -21.22 -9.49
C THR A 432 21.89 -21.93 -8.75
N ARG A 433 21.48 -21.36 -7.61
CA ARG A 433 20.28 -21.80 -6.90
C ARG A 433 19.16 -21.67 -7.91
N ARG A 434 18.61 -22.80 -8.36
CA ARG A 434 17.38 -22.90 -9.15
C ARG A 434 16.24 -22.35 -8.31
N GLY A 435 16.17 -21.03 -8.24
CA GLY A 435 15.19 -20.25 -7.52
C GLY A 435 14.94 -18.99 -8.34
N ARG A 436 13.73 -18.45 -8.22
CA ARG A 436 13.34 -17.21 -8.89
C ARG A 436 14.37 -16.11 -8.58
N PRO A 437 14.90 -15.38 -9.59
CA PRO A 437 15.83 -14.28 -9.37
C PRO A 437 15.26 -13.29 -8.35
N SER A 438 16.07 -12.91 -7.36
CA SER A 438 15.68 -11.89 -6.40
C SER A 438 15.62 -10.53 -7.10
N ALA A 439 14.67 -9.70 -6.69
CA ALA A 439 14.61 -8.30 -7.11
C ALA A 439 15.90 -7.55 -6.77
N LEU A 440 16.76 -8.06 -5.88
CA LEU A 440 18.06 -7.50 -5.53
C LEU A 440 19.28 -8.16 -6.20
N ASP A 441 19.13 -9.07 -7.16
CA ASP A 441 20.28 -9.68 -7.83
C ASP A 441 21.00 -8.69 -8.77
N ARG A 442 22.32 -8.80 -8.99
CA ARG A 442 23.03 -7.84 -9.86
C ARG A 442 22.54 -8.03 -11.29
N THR A 443 22.17 -6.94 -11.95
CA THR A 443 21.93 -6.96 -13.39
C THR A 443 23.28 -7.07 -14.12
N GLU A 444 23.26 -7.45 -15.40
CA GLU A 444 24.48 -7.44 -16.22
C GLU A 444 25.11 -6.05 -16.26
N GLN A 445 24.29 -5.01 -16.37
CA GLN A 445 24.73 -3.62 -16.29
C GLN A 445 25.37 -3.29 -14.93
N ASP A 446 24.77 -3.72 -13.81
CA ASP A 446 25.36 -3.51 -12.47
C ASP A 446 26.75 -4.16 -12.39
N LEU A 447 26.90 -5.36 -12.98
CA LEU A 447 28.17 -6.09 -12.96
C LEU A 447 29.23 -5.42 -13.84
N GLU A 448 28.85 -4.87 -14.99
CA GLU A 448 29.74 -4.08 -15.84
C GLU A 448 30.19 -2.79 -15.15
N GLU A 449 29.27 -2.06 -14.53
CA GLU A 449 29.59 -0.85 -13.77
C GLU A 449 30.55 -1.15 -12.62
N ILE A 450 30.31 -2.23 -11.88
CA ILE A 450 31.18 -2.66 -10.78
C ILE A 450 32.57 -3.07 -11.28
N ARG A 451 32.67 -3.71 -12.45
CA ARG A 451 33.96 -4.08 -13.05
C ARG A 451 34.76 -2.86 -13.51
N ASN A 452 34.07 -1.78 -13.86
CA ASN A 452 34.69 -0.52 -14.31
C ASN A 452 35.07 0.40 -13.15
N GLU A 453 34.62 0.11 -11.92
CA GLU A 453 34.96 0.88 -10.72
C GLU A 453 36.21 0.34 -10.03
N ASP A 454 37.11 1.24 -9.63
CA ASP A 454 38.31 0.89 -8.88
C ASP A 454 37.94 0.52 -7.43
N GLY A 455 37.97 -0.76 -7.10
CA GLY A 455 37.79 -1.25 -5.73
C GLY A 455 36.96 -2.52 -5.62
N TRP A 456 37.11 -3.23 -4.52
CA TRP A 456 36.30 -4.42 -4.25
C TRP A 456 34.92 -4.01 -3.74
N THR A 457 33.85 -4.41 -4.42
CA THR A 457 32.46 -4.20 -3.96
C THR A 457 31.93 -5.46 -3.26
N PRO A 458 31.56 -5.38 -1.97
CA PRO A 458 31.03 -6.53 -1.26
C PRO A 458 29.61 -6.83 -1.74
N ASN A 459 29.16 -8.08 -1.63
CA ASN A 459 27.76 -8.45 -1.89
C ASN A 459 27.06 -8.69 -0.55
N VAL A 460 26.77 -7.60 0.16
CA VAL A 460 26.05 -7.63 1.45
C VAL A 460 24.59 -7.27 1.23
N ARG A 461 23.69 -8.07 1.82
CA ARG A 461 22.25 -7.84 1.80
C ARG A 461 21.74 -7.73 3.22
N PHE A 462 21.04 -6.64 3.50
CA PHE A 462 20.32 -6.44 4.76
C PHE A 462 18.83 -6.65 4.51
N THR A 463 18.18 -7.41 5.39
CA THR A 463 16.72 -7.57 5.37
C THR A 463 16.16 -7.33 6.75
N PHE A 464 15.40 -6.26 6.88
CA PHE A 464 14.70 -5.90 8.10
C PHE A 464 13.25 -6.36 8.03
N HIS A 465 12.74 -6.88 9.15
CA HIS A 465 11.35 -7.29 9.31
C HIS A 465 10.80 -6.79 10.64
N GLY A 466 9.54 -6.36 10.65
CA GLY A 466 8.85 -5.91 11.86
C GLY A 466 7.45 -5.40 11.55
N ALA A 467 6.77 -4.80 12.53
CA ALA A 467 5.53 -4.06 12.27
C ALA A 467 5.83 -2.70 11.63
N HIS A 468 6.87 -2.02 12.13
CA HIS A 468 7.40 -0.79 11.57
C HIS A 468 8.93 -0.77 11.70
N VAL A 469 9.63 -1.09 10.61
CA VAL A 469 11.09 -1.21 10.58
C VAL A 469 11.79 0.08 11.03
N PHE A 470 11.44 1.22 10.42
CA PHE A 470 12.13 2.48 10.73
C PHE A 470 11.84 2.99 12.15
N ALA A 471 10.64 2.78 12.70
CA ALA A 471 10.37 3.07 14.11
C ALA A 471 11.22 2.19 15.05
N GLY A 472 11.43 0.91 14.68
CA GLY A 472 12.36 0.04 15.40
C GLY A 472 13.80 0.52 15.33
N ILE A 473 14.30 0.92 14.15
CA ILE A 473 15.66 1.48 14.00
C ILE A 473 15.81 2.75 14.82
N ARG A 474 14.82 3.65 14.77
CA ARG A 474 14.80 4.87 15.59
C ARG A 474 14.90 4.53 17.08
N GLN A 475 14.12 3.57 17.56
CA GLN A 475 14.18 3.12 18.96
C GLN A 475 15.58 2.63 19.33
N LEU A 476 16.25 1.85 18.45
CA LEU A 476 17.62 1.38 18.68
C LEU A 476 18.63 2.55 18.76
N VAL A 477 18.41 3.64 18.04
CA VAL A 477 19.20 4.87 18.15
C VAL A 477 18.95 5.58 19.49
N GLU A 478 17.69 5.70 19.90
CA GLU A 478 17.31 6.31 21.19
C GLU A 478 17.87 5.53 22.39
N GLU A 479 17.93 4.20 22.29
CA GLU A 479 18.53 3.31 23.29
C GLU A 479 20.07 3.33 23.27
N GLY A 480 20.69 3.83 22.20
CA GLY A 480 22.14 3.90 22.02
C GLY A 480 22.80 2.59 21.55
N ILE A 481 22.00 1.67 21.01
CA ILE A 481 22.49 0.44 20.37
C ILE A 481 23.06 0.77 18.98
N VAL A 482 22.45 1.73 18.29
CA VAL A 482 22.91 2.25 16.99
C VAL A 482 23.36 3.69 17.17
N ASP A 483 24.55 4.03 16.69
CA ASP A 483 25.03 5.41 16.65
C ASP A 483 24.31 6.19 15.53
N GLY A 484 23.36 7.04 15.92
CA GLY A 484 22.59 7.88 15.00
C GLY A 484 23.41 8.95 14.27
N GLU A 485 24.61 9.30 14.76
CA GLU A 485 25.49 10.28 14.10
C GLU A 485 26.20 9.65 12.90
N LEU A 486 26.59 8.37 13.00
CA LEU A 486 27.24 7.61 11.93
C LEU A 486 26.26 6.83 11.04
N MET A 487 24.99 6.73 11.46
CA MET A 487 23.96 6.00 10.72
C MET A 487 23.72 6.62 9.33
N PRO A 488 23.77 5.82 8.24
CA PRO A 488 23.58 6.31 6.89
C PRO A 488 22.13 6.71 6.61
N GLY A 489 21.93 7.66 5.70
CA GLY A 489 20.62 8.23 5.37
C GLY A 489 19.58 7.18 4.93
N TRP A 490 19.99 6.15 4.18
CA TRP A 490 19.10 5.08 3.73
C TRP A 490 18.43 4.29 4.87
N MET A 491 19.00 4.30 6.08
CA MET A 491 18.40 3.66 7.27
C MET A 491 17.29 4.49 7.92
N THR A 492 17.10 5.74 7.49
CA THR A 492 16.07 6.64 8.05
C THR A 492 14.70 6.52 7.37
N GLY A 493 14.63 5.79 6.24
CA GLY A 493 13.42 5.68 5.43
C GLY A 493 13.18 6.85 4.47
N GLU A 494 14.14 7.79 4.35
CA GLU A 494 14.07 8.96 3.46
C GLU A 494 13.87 8.59 1.98
N ALA A 495 14.45 7.47 1.54
CA ALA A 495 14.36 7.02 0.15
C ALA A 495 12.94 6.55 -0.24
N GLY A 496 12.08 6.30 0.75
CA GLY A 496 10.68 5.90 0.50
C GLY A 496 10.53 4.67 -0.39
N VAL A 497 11.49 3.73 -0.34
CA VAL A 497 11.45 2.44 -1.05
C VAL A 497 11.47 1.29 -0.04
N THR A 498 10.92 0.14 -0.43
CA THR A 498 10.99 -1.07 0.40
C THR A 498 12.09 -2.04 -0.02
N ILE A 499 12.57 -1.90 -1.26
CA ILE A 499 13.63 -2.73 -1.84
C ILE A 499 14.52 -1.82 -2.69
N GLY A 500 15.85 -1.90 -2.53
CA GLY A 500 16.78 -1.11 -3.34
C GLY A 500 18.25 -1.55 -3.22
N ALA A 501 19.11 -0.93 -4.03
CA ALA A 501 20.56 -1.09 -3.93
C ALA A 501 21.17 0.24 -3.48
N VAL A 502 22.21 0.22 -2.65
CA VAL A 502 22.91 1.42 -2.16
C VAL A 502 24.19 1.60 -2.96
N LYS A 503 24.30 2.76 -3.60
CA LYS A 503 25.48 3.19 -4.38
C LYS A 503 25.72 4.68 -4.16
N GLY A 504 26.96 5.07 -3.88
CA GLY A 504 27.33 6.40 -3.39
C GLY A 504 26.64 6.77 -2.08
N GLY A 505 26.39 5.81 -1.18
CA GLY A 505 25.67 6.04 0.08
C GLY A 505 24.18 6.38 -0.06
N ARG A 506 23.60 6.30 -1.26
CA ARG A 506 22.18 6.57 -1.54
C ARG A 506 21.49 5.34 -2.12
N VAL A 507 20.20 5.18 -1.81
CA VAL A 507 19.40 4.10 -2.41
C VAL A 507 19.07 4.44 -3.86
N ARG A 508 19.46 3.54 -4.77
CA ARG A 508 19.07 3.52 -6.18
C ARG A 508 17.90 2.55 -6.35
N SER A 509 16.85 3.03 -7.00
CA SER A 509 15.79 2.16 -7.51
C SER A 509 16.28 1.50 -8.81
N LYS A 510 16.17 0.18 -8.87
CA LYS A 510 16.73 -0.66 -9.95
C LYS A 510 16.18 -0.40 -11.35
N GLU A 511 15.04 0.30 -11.48
CA GLU A 511 14.36 0.54 -12.78
C GLU A 511 14.40 2.00 -13.23
N GLY A 512 15.31 2.82 -12.71
CA GLY A 512 15.54 4.17 -13.24
C GLY A 512 14.29 5.05 -13.29
N VAL A 513 13.39 4.94 -12.31
CA VAL A 513 12.21 5.80 -12.23
C VAL A 513 12.69 7.23 -11.98
N PRO A 514 12.50 8.17 -12.94
CA PRO A 514 12.89 9.56 -12.72
C PRO A 514 12.06 10.12 -11.57
N GLY A 515 12.66 10.82 -10.60
CA GLY A 515 11.93 11.51 -9.53
C GLY A 515 11.27 10.61 -8.48
N VAL A 516 11.91 9.50 -8.12
CA VAL A 516 11.68 8.78 -6.84
C VAL A 516 12.88 8.99 -5.94
#